data_AF-A0A6H9YTY0-F1
#
_entry.id   AF-A0A6H9YTY0-F1
#
_cell.length_a   1.000
_cell.length_b   1.000
_cell.length_c   1.000
_cell.angle_alpha   90.00
_cell.angle_beta   90.00
_cell.angle_gamma   90.00
#
_symmetry.space_group_name_H-M   'P 1'
#
loop_
_entity.id
_entity.type
_entity.pdbx_description
1 polymer ?
#
loop_
_entity_poly.entity_id
_entity_poly.type
_entity_poly.pdbx_seq_one_letter_code
_entity_poly.pdbx_strand_id
1 'polypeptide(L)'
;MGNQIQVNPERIAKHGKDLQETVSTTLKGGLDKLNAGGTIEGGDFSITGTLASMAYPGALQFAFEDMKTHLEMLADMAKKIDATARNYAASEQSSKV
;
A
#
# COMPACT_ATOMS: atom_id res chain seq x y z
N MET A 1 -14.19 -36.82 -10.61
CA MET A 1 -13.13 -36.44 -9.64
C MET A 1 -12.76 -35.00 -9.96
N GLY A 2 -13.14 -34.06 -9.10
CA GLY A 2 -12.94 -32.62 -9.36
C GLY A 2 -11.46 -32.26 -9.35
N ASN A 3 -11.04 -31.39 -10.27
CA ASN A 3 -9.67 -30.89 -10.33
C ASN A 3 -9.29 -30.29 -8.96
N GLN A 4 -8.32 -30.90 -8.29
CA GLN A 4 -7.78 -30.40 -7.04
C GLN A 4 -7.09 -29.06 -7.33
N ILE A 5 -7.48 -28.00 -6.63
CA ILE A 5 -6.84 -26.69 -6.79
C ILE A 5 -5.39 -26.83 -6.29
N GLN A 6 -4.42 -26.73 -7.20
CA GLN A 6 -3.01 -26.66 -6.82
C GLN A 6 -2.70 -25.27 -6.29
N VAL A 7 -2.65 -25.15 -4.97
CA VAL A 7 -2.21 -23.92 -4.29
C VAL A 7 -0.71 -24.00 -4.10
N ASN A 8 0.03 -23.03 -4.66
CA ASN A 8 1.49 -22.94 -4.52
C ASN A 8 1.84 -21.90 -3.43
N PRO A 9 2.36 -22.33 -2.25
CA PRO A 9 2.77 -21.42 -1.19
C PRO A 9 3.84 -20.39 -1.61
N GLU A 10 4.74 -20.75 -2.53
CA GLU A 10 5.76 -19.83 -3.05
C GLU A 10 5.13 -18.69 -3.85
N ARG A 11 4.05 -18.96 -4.60
CA ARG A 11 3.29 -17.91 -5.31
C ARG A 11 2.56 -16.99 -4.34
N ILE A 12 2.02 -17.53 -3.25
CA ILE A 12 1.38 -16.72 -2.19
C ILE A 12 2.42 -15.81 -1.55
N ALA A 13 3.58 -16.35 -1.17
CA ALA A 13 4.68 -15.58 -0.60
C ALA A 13 5.20 -14.50 -1.56
N LYS A 14 5.31 -14.83 -2.85
CA LYS A 14 5.68 -13.85 -3.89
C LYS A 14 4.68 -12.69 -3.95
N HIS A 15 3.38 -12.96 -3.87
CA HIS A 15 2.38 -11.88 -3.85
C HIS A 15 2.55 -10.92 -2.66
N GLY A 16 2.86 -11.46 -1.47
CA GLY A 16 3.18 -10.64 -0.30
C GLY A 16 4.41 -9.76 -0.50
N LYS A 17 5.45 -10.28 -1.17
CA LYS A 17 6.64 -9.50 -1.55
C LYS A 17 6.32 -8.43 -2.58
N ASP A 18 5.57 -8.75 -3.63
CA ASP A 18 5.21 -7.81 -4.70
C ASP A 18 4.46 -6.59 -4.12
N LEU A 19 3.60 -6.79 -3.10
CA LEU A 19 2.94 -5.69 -2.39
C LEU A 19 3.92 -4.74 -1.69
N GLN A 20 5.00 -5.26 -1.10
CA GLN A 20 6.01 -4.46 -0.43
C GLN A 20 6.98 -3.81 -1.41
N GLU A 21 7.50 -4.57 -2.37
CA GLU A 21 8.59 -4.14 -3.24
C GLU A 21 8.11 -3.27 -4.40
N THR A 22 6.90 -3.50 -4.90
CA THR A 22 6.35 -2.75 -6.04
C THR A 22 5.36 -1.69 -5.59
N VAL A 23 4.29 -2.10 -4.90
CA VAL A 23 3.15 -1.21 -4.62
C VAL A 23 3.51 -0.20 -3.53
N SER A 24 4.00 -0.67 -2.38
CA SER A 24 4.39 0.20 -1.27
C SER A 24 5.51 1.17 -1.67
N THR A 25 6.52 0.71 -2.41
CA THR A 25 7.59 1.57 -2.96
C THR A 25 7.02 2.70 -3.84
N THR A 26 6.06 2.39 -4.71
CA THR A 26 5.44 3.37 -5.60
C THR A 26 4.64 4.41 -4.81
N LEU A 27 3.83 3.96 -3.84
CA LEU A 27 3.08 4.87 -2.96
C LEU A 27 4.02 5.75 -2.12
N LYS A 28 5.08 5.17 -1.57
CA LYS A 28 6.08 5.93 -0.82
C LYS A 28 6.77 6.98 -1.69
N GLY A 29 7.12 6.64 -2.93
CA GLY A 29 7.65 7.61 -3.88
C GLY A 29 6.67 8.74 -4.21
N GLY A 30 5.36 8.45 -4.26
CA GLY A 30 4.31 9.47 -4.39
C GLY A 30 4.23 10.39 -3.17
N LEU A 31 4.26 9.80 -1.97
CA LEU A 31 4.27 10.53 -0.70
C LEU A 31 5.50 11.44 -0.57
N ASP A 32 6.69 10.94 -0.94
CA ASP A 32 7.93 11.71 -0.89
C ASP A 32 7.90 12.90 -1.86
N LYS A 33 7.35 12.71 -3.07
CA LYS A 33 7.14 13.80 -4.04
C LYS A 33 6.14 14.85 -3.51
N LEU A 34 5.06 14.40 -2.88
CA LEU A 34 4.07 15.31 -2.31
C LEU A 34 4.65 16.10 -1.14
N ASN A 35 5.47 15.47 -0.29
CA ASN A 35 6.19 16.17 0.78
C ASN A 35 7.21 17.18 0.26
N ALA A 36 7.91 16.85 -0.84
CA ALA A 36 8.97 17.69 -1.38
C ALA A 36 8.46 18.94 -2.15
N GLY A 37 7.29 18.87 -2.77
CA GLY A 37 6.80 19.96 -3.63
C GLY A 37 5.29 20.17 -3.65
N GLY A 38 4.54 19.43 -2.84
CA GLY A 38 3.09 19.58 -2.74
C GLY A 38 2.66 20.70 -1.81
N THR A 39 3.49 21.14 -0.88
CA THR A 39 3.19 22.26 0.01
C THR A 39 3.40 23.58 -0.73
N ILE A 40 2.31 24.25 -1.06
CA ILE A 40 2.28 25.60 -1.66
C ILE A 40 1.58 26.56 -0.70
N GLU A 41 2.10 27.77 -0.60
CA GLU A 41 1.63 28.79 0.33
C GLU A 41 0.50 29.62 -0.30
N GLY A 42 -0.25 30.37 0.53
CA GLY A 42 -1.34 31.21 0.03
C GLY A 42 -0.90 32.26 -1.02
N GLY A 43 0.38 32.63 -1.02
CA GLY A 43 0.98 33.54 -2.01
C GLY A 43 1.22 32.92 -3.39
N ASP A 44 1.20 31.58 -3.50
CA ASP A 44 1.32 30.86 -4.78
C ASP A 44 -0.01 30.86 -5.56
N PHE A 45 -1.11 31.21 -4.90
CA PHE A 45 -2.42 31.33 -5.51
C PHE A 45 -2.65 32.76 -6.00
N SER A 46 -3.23 32.90 -7.20
CA SER A 46 -3.66 34.23 -7.65
C SER A 46 -4.79 34.78 -6.76
N ILE A 47 -5.04 36.08 -6.84
CA ILE A 47 -6.14 36.74 -6.12
C ILE A 47 -7.52 36.11 -6.42
N THR A 48 -7.75 35.52 -7.60
CA THR A 48 -9.01 34.82 -7.89
C THR A 48 -9.06 33.41 -7.29
N GLY A 49 -7.93 32.93 -6.75
CA GLY A 49 -7.75 31.62 -6.15
C GLY A 49 -7.89 31.57 -4.63
N THR A 50 -8.41 32.61 -3.97
CA THR A 50 -8.52 32.65 -2.48
C THR A 50 -9.23 31.44 -1.88
N LEU A 51 -10.29 30.93 -2.53
CA LEU A 51 -10.96 29.71 -2.05
C LEU A 51 -10.07 28.47 -2.19
N ALA A 52 -9.28 28.40 -3.26
CA ALA A 52 -8.32 27.32 -3.47
C ALA A 52 -7.18 27.40 -2.44
N SER A 53 -6.67 28.59 -2.12
CA SER A 53 -5.61 28.75 -1.11
C SER A 53 -6.06 28.33 0.29
N MET A 54 -7.36 28.44 0.59
CA MET A 54 -7.92 27.98 1.85
C MET A 54 -8.19 26.47 1.86
N ALA A 55 -8.67 25.91 0.75
CA ALA A 55 -9.03 24.48 0.67
C ALA A 55 -7.81 23.56 0.47
N TYR A 56 -6.80 24.04 -0.26
CA TYR A 56 -5.65 23.23 -0.68
C TYR A 56 -4.86 22.64 0.50
N PRO A 57 -4.53 23.37 1.58
CA PRO A 57 -3.82 22.79 2.72
C PRO A 57 -4.60 21.65 3.38
N GLY A 58 -5.94 21.76 3.46
CA GLY A 58 -6.79 20.70 3.99
C GLY A 58 -6.80 19.46 3.09
N ALA A 59 -6.95 19.65 1.78
CA ALA A 59 -6.87 18.55 0.82
C ALA A 59 -5.51 17.84 0.84
N LEU A 60 -4.42 18.61 0.99
CA LEU A 60 -3.06 18.10 1.08
C LEU A 60 -2.86 17.25 2.34
N GLN A 61 -3.38 17.70 3.49
CA GLN A 61 -3.36 16.92 4.74
C GLN A 61 -4.12 15.60 4.60
N PHE A 62 -5.32 15.63 4.01
CA PHE A 62 -6.08 14.40 3.72
C PHE A 62 -5.28 13.43 2.85
N ALA A 63 -4.64 13.93 1.79
CA ALA A 63 -3.82 13.09 0.92
C ALA A 63 -2.62 12.47 1.67
N PHE A 64 -1.99 13.22 2.59
CA PHE A 64 -0.91 12.68 3.41
C PHE A 64 -1.36 11.58 4.37
N GLU A 65 -2.49 11.78 5.05
CA GLU A 65 -3.05 10.79 5.97
C GLU A 65 -3.49 9.53 5.23
N ASP A 66 -4.22 9.69 4.13
CA ASP A 66 -4.70 8.58 3.30
C ASP A 66 -3.54 7.71 2.78
N MET A 67 -2.48 8.34 2.25
CA MET A 67 -1.30 7.61 1.79
C MET A 67 -0.59 6.86 2.92
N LYS A 68 -0.50 7.44 4.12
CA LYS A 68 0.09 6.75 5.28
C LYS A 68 -0.76 5.54 5.69
N THR A 69 -2.08 5.71 5.77
CA THR A 69 -3.01 4.63 6.08
C THR A 69 -2.88 3.49 5.06
N HIS A 70 -2.81 3.80 3.77
CA HIS A 70 -2.62 2.79 2.73
C HIS A 70 -1.28 2.05 2.84
N LEU A 71 -0.19 2.74 3.18
CA LEU A 71 1.11 2.09 3.43
C LEU A 71 1.06 1.13 4.61
N GLU A 72 0.37 1.50 5.70
CA GLU A 72 0.16 0.63 6.87
C GLU A 72 -0.69 -0.59 6.52
N MET A 73 -1.78 -0.39 5.77
CA MET A 73 -2.63 -1.47 5.29
C MET A 73 -1.86 -2.46 4.41
N LEU A 74 -1.03 -1.98 3.48
CA LEU A 74 -0.20 -2.83 2.62
C LEU A 74 0.81 -3.65 3.45
N ALA A 75 1.41 -3.04 4.47
CA ALA A 75 2.32 -3.74 5.36
C ALA A 75 1.61 -4.85 6.17
N ASP A 76 0.41 -4.59 6.67
CA ASP A 76 -0.41 -5.58 7.38
C ASP A 76 -0.89 -6.72 6.46
N MET A 77 -1.34 -6.39 5.24
CA MET A 77 -1.72 -7.38 4.24
C MET A 77 -0.56 -8.30 3.87
N ALA A 78 0.64 -7.74 3.65
CA ALA A 78 1.83 -8.53 3.36
C ALA A 78 2.17 -9.51 4.49
N LYS A 79 2.07 -9.09 5.76
CA LYS A 79 2.25 -9.98 6.93
C LYS A 79 1.24 -11.12 6.94
N LYS A 80 -0.04 -10.82 6.68
CA LYS A 80 -1.11 -11.83 6.63
C LYS A 80 -0.89 -12.83 5.50
N ILE A 81 -0.49 -12.37 4.32
CA ILE A 81 -0.18 -13.23 3.16
C ILE A 81 1.01 -14.15 3.46
N ASP A 82 2.08 -13.63 4.07
CA ASP A 82 3.23 -14.46 4.48
C ASP A 82 2.82 -15.52 5.51
N ALA A 83 2.01 -15.15 6.50
CA ALA A 83 1.47 -16.10 7.48
C ALA A 83 0.61 -17.19 6.80
N THR A 84 -0.23 -16.81 5.84
CA THR A 84 -1.03 -17.76 5.04
C THR A 84 -0.14 -18.73 4.27
N ALA A 85 0.91 -18.24 3.60
CA ALA A 85 1.85 -19.08 2.86
C ALA A 85 2.52 -20.12 3.77
N ARG A 86 3.00 -19.70 4.95
CA ARG A 86 3.63 -20.58 5.94
C ARG A 86 2.67 -21.63 6.48
N ASN A 87 1.47 -21.22 6.87
CA ASN A 87 0.46 -22.13 7.42
C ASN A 87 0.01 -23.16 6.39
N TYR A 88 -0.15 -22.76 5.13
CA TYR A 88 -0.52 -23.68 4.05
C TYR A 88 0.61 -24.70 3.79
N ALA A 89 1.86 -24.23 3.68
CA ALA A 89 3.01 -25.13 3.49
C ALA A 89 3.17 -26.13 4.63
N ALA A 90 3.00 -25.70 5.88
CA ALA A 90 3.04 -26.57 7.04
C ALA A 90 1.91 -27.62 7.04
N SER A 91 0.70 -27.20 6.62
CA SER A 91 -0.46 -28.12 6.51
C SER A 91 -0.22 -29.19 5.45
N GLU A 92 0.27 -28.81 4.27
CA GLU A 92 0.65 -29.74 3.20
C GLU A 92 1.72 -30.74 3.63
N GLN A 93 2.72 -30.29 4.40
CA GLN A 93 3.75 -31.18 4.93
C GLN A 93 3.17 -32.15 5.96
N SER A 94 2.26 -31.69 6.82
CA SER A 94 1.59 -32.53 7.82
C SER A 94 0.61 -33.54 7.22
N SER A 95 -0.03 -33.21 6.09
CA SER A 95 -0.96 -34.11 5.39
C SER A 95 -0.27 -35.16 4.50
N LYS A 96 1.04 -35.02 4.27
CA LYS A 96 1.87 -36.00 3.53
C LYS A 96 2.42 -37.13 4.40
N VAL A 97 2.00 -37.21 5.66
CA VAL A 97 2.30 -38.31 6.60
C VAL A 97 1.20 -39.36 6.55
#